data_AF-A0A3L8DI64-F1
#
_entry.id   AF-A0A3L8DI64-F1
#
_cell.length_a   1.000
_cell.length_b   1.000
_cell.length_c   1.000
_cell.angle_alpha   90.00
_cell.angle_beta   90.00
_cell.angle_gamma   90.00
#
_symmetry.space_group_name_H-M   'P 1'
#
loop_
_entity.id
_entity.type
_entity.pdbx_description
1 polymer ?
#
loop_
_entity_poly.entity_id
_entity_poly.type
_entity_poly.pdbx_seq_one_letter_code
_entity_poly.pdbx_strand_id
1 'polypeptide(L)'
;MNAELPQKIFTCHEGAIVDMDNATWGPFIATLGKAGQLHVYNYLEKKLILEHKFNDTGSQIVWFPCHVEATGSTLACAFQSGIVRIITVAISTANFVNNIKGDYVRLIQVMKPHKTAIMAMSSNPSYSLLVTGGEDSTIFSFAITMTETYPVIVPIGFITVPSGVTCLTWKPQYETTLLIGCLQGECVEVTLPNMPRPYTISSYELVECQLKAFKFNSVKSIIRRELIRLNRKRERKEKEAKRRDELMQLVADASEMEIDEESPFDVEEDEEPLPQIYVPEIPNKVLIAQYINHNIIWLSMAGFDAGYMYEYPSPEMTEIIGTEPVRSIIIYDADDTEIRSCLF
;
A
#
# COMPACT_ATOMS: atom_id res chain seq x y z
N MET A 1 -39.47 -11.96 39.14
CA MET A 1 -38.10 -12.11 38.58
C MET A 1 -37.48 -10.73 38.55
N ASN A 2 -36.47 -10.48 39.38
CA ASN A 2 -35.70 -9.24 39.25
C ASN A 2 -34.79 -9.41 38.04
N ALA A 3 -34.91 -8.52 37.05
CA ALA A 3 -34.01 -8.52 35.90
C ALA A 3 -32.58 -8.24 36.38
N GLU A 4 -31.62 -9.05 35.95
CA GLU A 4 -30.21 -8.82 36.22
C GLU A 4 -29.75 -7.50 35.58
N LEU A 5 -28.87 -6.79 36.28
CA LEU A 5 -28.29 -5.55 35.77
C LEU A 5 -27.42 -5.84 34.54
N PRO A 6 -27.47 -5.01 33.49
CA PRO A 6 -26.68 -5.23 32.29
C PRO A 6 -25.18 -5.23 32.61
N GLN A 7 -24.49 -6.31 32.25
CA GLN A 7 -23.05 -6.47 32.42
C GLN A 7 -22.32 -6.21 31.09
N LYS A 8 -21.26 -5.42 31.13
CA LYS A 8 -20.40 -5.18 29.96
C LYS A 8 -19.58 -6.42 29.65
N ILE A 9 -19.75 -6.96 28.44
CA ILE A 9 -19.05 -8.18 27.98
C ILE A 9 -17.74 -7.90 27.23
N PHE A 10 -17.65 -6.78 26.51
CA PHE A 10 -16.45 -6.42 25.75
C PHE A 10 -16.34 -4.91 25.51
N THR A 11 -15.16 -4.44 25.14
CA THR A 11 -14.88 -3.05 24.73
C THR A 11 -14.35 -3.05 23.30
N CYS A 12 -15.06 -2.41 22.38
CA CYS A 12 -14.69 -2.30 20.97
C CYS A 12 -14.35 -0.85 20.60
N HIS A 13 -13.67 -0.68 19.47
CA HIS A 13 -13.55 0.61 18.81
C HIS A 13 -14.93 1.13 18.38
N GLU A 14 -15.07 2.45 18.42
CA GLU A 14 -16.13 3.23 17.83
C GLU A 14 -15.80 3.42 16.35
N GLY A 15 -16.31 2.51 15.52
CA GLY A 15 -16.10 2.51 14.08
C GLY A 15 -14.88 1.70 13.62
N ALA A 16 -14.45 1.97 12.39
CA ALA A 16 -13.39 1.21 11.73
C ALA A 16 -12.03 1.44 12.41
N ILE A 17 -11.25 0.35 12.52
CA ILE A 17 -9.82 0.44 12.79
C ILE A 17 -9.15 0.95 11.51
N VAL A 18 -8.35 2.01 11.65
CA VAL A 18 -7.66 2.62 10.51
C VAL A 18 -6.25 2.09 10.34
N ASP A 19 -5.61 1.70 11.44
CA ASP A 19 -4.24 1.19 11.43
C ASP A 19 -3.91 0.41 12.70
N MET A 20 -2.85 -0.40 12.64
CA MET A 20 -2.34 -1.19 13.76
C MET A 20 -0.84 -1.42 13.65
N ASP A 21 -0.18 -1.55 14.79
CA ASP A 21 1.24 -1.92 14.85
C ASP A 21 1.56 -2.76 16.10
N ASN A 22 2.65 -3.50 16.07
CA ASN A 22 3.03 -4.45 17.13
C ASN A 22 4.27 -4.03 17.91
N ALA A 23 4.36 -4.51 19.14
CA ALA A 23 5.55 -4.32 19.97
C ALA A 23 6.62 -5.37 19.65
N THR A 24 7.90 -4.99 19.71
CA THR A 24 9.02 -5.91 19.47
C THR A 24 9.46 -6.71 20.71
N TRP A 25 8.85 -6.48 21.88
CA TRP A 25 9.31 -7.04 23.17
C TRP A 25 8.28 -7.90 23.89
N GLY A 26 7.11 -8.11 23.30
CA GLY A 26 6.04 -8.88 23.94
C GLY A 26 4.83 -9.05 23.04
N PRO A 27 3.79 -9.74 23.53
CA PRO A 27 2.61 -10.08 22.75
C PRO A 27 1.62 -8.91 22.68
N PHE A 28 2.11 -7.72 22.35
CA PHE A 28 1.32 -6.50 22.37
C PHE A 28 1.06 -5.98 20.95
N ILE A 29 -0.17 -5.54 20.74
CA ILE A 29 -0.60 -4.89 19.50
C ILE A 29 -1.38 -3.62 19.86
N ALA A 30 -1.07 -2.54 19.18
CA ALA A 30 -1.79 -1.28 19.25
C ALA A 30 -2.70 -1.18 18.03
N THR A 31 -3.90 -0.66 18.24
CA THR A 31 -4.86 -0.41 17.16
C THR A 31 -5.38 1.00 17.33
N LEU A 32 -5.42 1.75 16.23
CA LEU A 32 -5.97 3.09 16.17
C LEU A 32 -7.28 3.07 15.40
N GLY A 33 -8.35 3.53 16.03
CA GLY A 33 -9.67 3.67 15.44
C GLY A 33 -9.84 5.01 14.73
N LYS A 34 -10.71 5.04 13.73
CA LYS A 34 -11.08 6.27 13.01
C LYS A 34 -11.57 7.35 13.97
N ALA A 35 -12.34 6.98 14.99
CA ALA A 35 -12.80 7.90 16.02
C ALA A 35 -11.70 8.36 17.01
N GLY A 36 -10.42 8.05 16.77
CA GLY A 36 -9.30 8.46 17.63
C GLY A 36 -9.13 7.62 18.89
N GLN A 37 -9.73 6.43 18.96
CA GLN A 37 -9.48 5.50 20.06
C GLN A 37 -8.20 4.72 19.80
N LEU A 38 -7.29 4.72 20.76
CA LEU A 38 -6.14 3.84 20.83
C LEU A 38 -6.44 2.72 21.82
N HIS A 39 -6.38 1.48 21.34
CA HIS A 39 -6.44 0.29 22.19
C HIS A 39 -5.12 -0.47 22.10
N VAL A 40 -4.61 -0.92 23.25
CA VAL A 40 -3.48 -1.85 23.30
C VAL A 40 -3.97 -3.18 23.87
N TYR A 41 -3.69 -4.26 23.15
CA TYR A 41 -4.11 -5.62 23.52
C TYR A 41 -2.90 -6.49 23.82
N ASN A 42 -3.06 -7.43 24.76
CA ASN A 42 -2.24 -8.64 24.82
C ASN A 42 -2.96 -9.72 23.98
N TYR A 43 -2.41 -10.06 22.82
CA TYR A 43 -3.08 -11.00 21.92
C TYR A 43 -2.95 -12.47 22.35
N LEU A 44 -1.92 -12.82 23.15
CA LEU A 44 -1.79 -14.16 23.72
C LEU A 44 -2.85 -14.39 24.82
N GLU A 45 -3.05 -13.40 25.69
CA GLU A 45 -4.07 -13.45 26.75
C GLU A 45 -5.47 -13.08 26.26
N LYS A 46 -5.62 -12.64 24.99
CA LYS A 46 -6.87 -12.13 24.41
C LYS A 46 -7.50 -11.01 25.26
N LYS A 47 -6.66 -10.12 25.79
CA LYS A 47 -7.02 -9.14 26.81
C LYS A 47 -6.77 -7.71 26.32
N LEU A 48 -7.76 -6.83 26.48
CA LEU A 48 -7.56 -5.38 26.34
C LEU A 48 -6.81 -4.86 27.57
N ILE A 49 -5.66 -4.22 27.35
CA ILE A 49 -4.80 -3.69 28.41
C ILE A 49 -5.22 -2.27 28.77
N LEU A 50 -5.42 -1.42 27.76
CA LEU A 50 -5.80 -0.03 27.94
C LEU A 50 -6.54 0.53 26.74
N GLU A 51 -7.36 1.54 27.03
CA GLU A 51 -8.08 2.38 26.09
C GLU A 51 -7.70 3.85 26.34
N HIS A 52 -7.39 4.58 25.28
CA HIS A 52 -7.16 6.02 25.29
C HIS A 52 -7.92 6.68 24.14
N LYS A 53 -8.54 7.84 24.39
CA LYS A 53 -9.28 8.60 23.37
C LYS A 53 -8.54 9.90 23.07
N PHE A 54 -8.10 10.04 21.83
CA PHE A 54 -7.63 11.32 21.30
C PHE A 54 -8.81 12.20 20.88
N ASN A 55 -8.63 13.51 20.97
CA ASN A 55 -9.58 14.50 20.45
C ASN A 55 -9.27 14.81 18.98
N ASP A 56 -9.17 13.77 18.16
CA ASP A 56 -8.86 13.86 16.74
C ASP A 56 -9.28 12.57 16.00
N THR A 57 -9.31 12.61 14.67
CA THR A 57 -9.65 11.45 13.84
C THR A 57 -8.39 10.67 13.51
N GLY A 58 -8.31 9.41 13.96
CA GLY A 58 -7.13 8.57 13.78
C GLY A 58 -6.85 8.30 12.30
N SER A 59 -5.57 8.16 11.95
CA SER A 59 -5.15 7.81 10.59
C SER A 59 -4.12 6.69 10.53
N GLN A 60 -2.94 6.88 11.14
CA GLN A 60 -1.83 5.93 11.07
C GLN A 60 -1.17 5.78 12.45
N ILE A 61 -0.53 4.65 12.69
CA ILE A 61 0.21 4.37 13.93
C ILE A 61 1.53 3.66 13.61
N VAL A 62 2.59 4.08 14.27
CA VAL A 62 3.88 3.40 14.25
C VAL A 62 4.33 3.19 15.69
N TRP A 63 4.66 1.96 16.03
CA TRP A 63 5.20 1.58 17.32
C TRP A 63 6.72 1.51 17.22
N PHE A 64 7.42 2.33 17.99
CA PHE A 64 8.87 2.30 17.97
C PHE A 64 9.43 1.02 18.63
N PRO A 65 10.39 0.34 17.99
CA PRO A 65 11.00 -0.88 18.51
C PRO A 65 11.95 -0.57 19.68
N CYS A 66 12.31 -1.61 20.44
CA CYS A 66 13.17 -1.47 21.63
C CYS A 66 14.59 -0.98 21.35
N HIS A 67 15.06 -1.07 20.10
CA HIS A 67 16.34 -0.47 19.77
C HIS A 67 16.23 1.06 19.70
N VAL A 68 15.06 1.63 19.37
CA VAL A 68 14.80 3.09 19.34
C VAL A 68 14.77 3.68 20.74
N GLU A 69 14.13 2.98 21.67
CA GLU A 69 14.11 3.30 23.09
C GLU A 69 13.97 2.04 23.94
N ALA A 70 14.64 2.01 25.09
CA ALA A 70 14.81 0.78 25.87
C ALA A 70 13.51 0.14 26.37
N THR A 71 12.43 0.91 26.52
CA THR A 71 11.13 0.41 26.99
C THR A 71 10.22 -0.11 25.86
N GLY A 72 10.52 0.23 24.59
CA GLY A 72 9.67 -0.08 23.44
C GLY A 72 8.19 0.27 23.65
N SER A 73 7.91 1.33 24.40
CA SER A 73 6.59 1.75 24.86
C SER A 73 6.12 3.05 24.19
N THR A 74 6.91 3.58 23.25
CA THR A 74 6.62 4.82 22.54
C THR A 74 6.01 4.55 21.18
N LEU A 75 4.97 5.31 20.85
CA LEU A 75 4.24 5.24 19.60
C LEU A 75 4.14 6.63 18.96
N ALA A 76 4.20 6.67 17.64
CA ALA A 76 3.78 7.80 16.83
C ALA A 76 2.34 7.54 16.35
N CYS A 77 1.43 8.47 16.63
CA CYS A 77 0.05 8.43 16.16
C CYS A 77 -0.20 9.63 15.23
N ALA A 78 -0.64 9.38 14.01
CA ALA A 78 -0.98 10.39 13.03
C ALA A 78 -2.50 10.52 12.86
N PHE A 79 -2.95 11.73 12.55
CA PHE A 79 -4.36 12.09 12.53
C PHE A 79 -4.76 12.83 11.25
N GLN A 80 -6.06 12.87 10.98
CA GLN A 80 -6.61 13.57 9.80
C GLN A 80 -6.48 15.10 9.87
N SER A 81 -6.16 15.65 11.05
CA SER A 81 -5.87 17.08 11.21
C SER A 81 -4.49 17.52 10.71
N GLY A 82 -3.67 16.57 10.23
CA GLY A 82 -2.28 16.80 9.86
C GLY A 82 -1.30 16.78 11.04
N ILE A 83 -1.77 16.39 12.22
CA ILE A 83 -0.98 16.31 13.46
C ILE A 83 -0.41 14.91 13.64
N VAL A 84 0.83 14.85 14.13
CA VAL A 84 1.47 13.65 14.69
C VAL A 84 1.68 13.88 16.18
N ARG A 85 1.30 12.88 16.99
CA ARG A 85 1.57 12.83 18.44
C ARG A 85 2.51 11.69 18.75
N ILE A 86 3.59 11.99 19.46
CA ILE A 86 4.48 10.99 20.05
C ILE A 86 4.04 10.78 21.49
N ILE A 87 3.73 9.55 21.85
CA ILE A 87 3.23 9.18 23.17
C ILE A 87 4.05 8.02 23.73
N THR A 88 4.12 7.90 25.04
CA THR A 88 4.54 6.67 25.72
C THR A 88 3.37 6.06 26.47
N VAL A 89 3.37 4.73 26.57
CA VAL A 89 2.30 3.93 27.15
C VAL A 89 2.85 3.01 28.24
N ALA A 90 2.38 3.15 29.48
CA ALA A 90 2.81 2.35 30.63
C ALA A 90 2.13 0.95 30.65
N ILE A 91 2.47 0.10 29.68
CA ILE A 91 1.80 -1.19 29.43
C ILE A 91 1.88 -2.14 30.62
N SER A 92 3.07 -2.29 31.24
CA SER A 92 3.26 -3.20 32.37
C SER A 92 2.38 -2.82 33.57
N THR A 93 2.29 -1.54 33.88
CA THR A 93 1.42 -1.02 34.94
C THR A 93 -0.04 -1.23 34.60
N ALA A 94 -0.45 -0.92 33.37
CA ALA A 94 -1.81 -1.12 32.91
C ALA A 94 -2.25 -2.58 32.98
N ASN A 95 -1.36 -3.50 32.59
CA ASN A 95 -1.65 -4.93 32.59
C ASN A 95 -1.83 -5.47 34.01
N PHE A 96 -0.99 -5.01 34.96
CA PHE A 96 -1.06 -5.41 36.37
C PHE A 96 -2.29 -4.85 37.09
N VAL A 97 -2.56 -3.54 36.95
CA VAL A 97 -3.69 -2.87 37.62
C VAL A 97 -5.04 -3.33 37.05
N ASN A 98 -5.05 -3.78 35.79
CA ASN A 98 -6.24 -4.30 35.10
C ASN A 98 -7.40 -3.29 35.05
N ASN A 99 -7.08 -2.01 34.96
CA ASN A 99 -8.05 -0.94 34.74
C ASN A 99 -7.81 -0.32 33.37
N ILE A 100 -8.57 -0.74 32.36
CA ILE A 100 -8.36 -0.29 30.96
C ILE A 100 -8.48 1.22 30.75
N LYS A 101 -9.17 1.96 31.64
CA LYS A 101 -9.35 3.42 31.55
C LYS A 101 -8.39 4.21 32.46
N GLY A 102 -7.34 3.55 32.94
CA GLY A 102 -6.33 4.21 33.76
C GLY A 102 -5.49 5.22 32.98
N ASP A 103 -4.81 6.10 33.71
CA ASP A 103 -3.93 7.12 33.15
C ASP A 103 -2.54 6.53 32.87
N TYR A 104 -2.41 5.83 31.74
CA TYR A 104 -1.16 5.16 31.32
C TYR A 104 -0.52 5.77 30.09
N VAL A 105 -1.14 6.78 29.47
CA VAL A 105 -0.64 7.39 28.23
C VAL A 105 -0.10 8.78 28.55
N ARG A 106 1.16 9.02 28.22
CA ARG A 106 1.79 10.34 28.35
C ARG A 106 2.18 10.87 26.99
N LEU A 107 1.83 12.12 26.73
CA LEU A 107 2.23 12.84 25.53
C LEU A 107 3.69 13.32 25.68
N ILE A 108 4.52 12.99 24.70
CA ILE A 108 5.93 13.41 24.64
C ILE A 108 6.09 14.61 23.71
N GLN A 109 5.58 14.51 22.47
CA GLN A 109 5.75 15.53 21.46
C GLN A 109 4.51 15.66 20.58
N VAL A 110 4.25 16.87 20.07
CA VAL A 110 3.21 17.17 19.08
C VAL A 110 3.84 17.91 17.92
N MET A 111 3.54 17.49 16.70
CA MET A 111 4.01 18.12 15.47
C MET A 111 2.85 18.25 14.49
N LYS A 112 2.86 19.27 13.64
CA LYS A 112 1.87 19.44 12.57
C LYS A 112 2.56 19.52 11.21
N PRO A 113 3.03 18.38 10.66
CA PRO A 113 3.67 18.35 9.35
C PRO A 113 2.76 18.72 8.18
N HIS A 114 1.46 18.48 8.29
CA HIS A 114 0.53 18.62 7.16
C HIS A 114 -0.61 19.60 7.47
N LYS A 115 -1.16 20.19 6.40
CA LYS A 115 -2.35 21.06 6.47
C LYS A 115 -3.64 20.24 6.49
N THR A 116 -3.61 19.06 5.89
CA THR A 116 -4.74 18.14 5.71
C THR A 116 -4.38 16.76 6.27
N ALA A 117 -5.20 15.74 5.96
CA ALA A 117 -5.04 14.41 6.51
C ALA A 117 -3.69 13.78 6.18
N ILE A 118 -3.05 13.19 7.20
CA ILE A 118 -1.92 12.28 7.00
C ILE A 118 -2.49 10.99 6.45
N MET A 119 -2.05 10.57 5.28
CA MET A 119 -2.55 9.39 4.57
C MET A 119 -1.62 8.19 4.72
N ALA A 120 -0.34 8.42 4.98
CA ALA A 120 0.65 7.36 5.19
C ALA A 120 1.72 7.82 6.18
N MET A 121 2.22 6.90 7.00
CA MET A 121 3.34 7.14 7.91
C MET A 121 4.23 5.90 7.95
N SER A 122 5.55 6.08 7.88
CA SER A 122 6.48 4.96 7.87
C SER A 122 7.85 5.36 8.41
N SER A 123 8.49 4.44 9.13
CA SER A 123 9.89 4.57 9.56
C SER A 123 10.81 3.78 8.64
N ASN A 124 12.02 4.26 8.43
CA ASN A 124 13.03 3.53 7.66
C ASN A 124 13.54 2.29 8.43
N PRO A 125 14.23 1.35 7.76
CA PRO A 125 14.65 0.09 8.38
C PRO A 125 15.51 0.25 9.65
N SER A 126 16.36 1.27 9.73
CA SER A 126 17.16 1.53 10.94
C SER A 126 16.42 2.38 11.99
N TYR A 127 15.18 2.78 11.72
CA TYR A 127 14.39 3.70 12.55
C TYR A 127 15.15 4.99 12.89
N SER A 128 15.94 5.50 11.95
CA SER A 128 16.58 6.81 12.03
C SER A 128 15.71 7.92 11.43
N LEU A 129 14.73 7.57 10.59
CA LEU A 129 13.79 8.48 9.96
C LEU A 129 12.35 8.05 10.17
N LEU A 130 11.48 9.02 10.44
CA LEU A 130 10.03 8.90 10.36
C LEU A 130 9.55 9.81 9.24
N VAL A 131 8.74 9.28 8.33
CA VAL A 131 8.20 10.03 7.20
C VAL A 131 6.68 9.99 7.23
N THR A 132 6.06 11.14 6.96
CA THR A 132 4.61 11.26 6.80
C THR A 132 4.27 11.77 5.40
N GLY A 133 3.20 11.22 4.82
CA GLY A 133 2.63 11.67 3.55
C GLY A 133 1.23 12.20 3.75
N GLY A 134 0.95 13.38 3.20
CA GLY A 134 -0.32 14.07 3.34
C GLY A 134 -1.19 14.01 2.09
N GLU A 135 -2.48 14.23 2.28
CA GLU A 135 -3.42 14.53 1.20
C GLU A 135 -3.12 15.89 0.53
N ASP A 136 -2.38 16.76 1.21
CA ASP A 136 -1.91 18.06 0.70
C ASP A 136 -0.74 17.96 -0.31
N SER A 137 -0.50 16.77 -0.85
CA SER A 137 0.58 16.49 -1.82
C SER A 137 1.98 16.80 -1.28
N THR A 138 2.20 16.60 0.02
CA THR A 138 3.52 16.77 0.64
C THR A 138 3.98 15.51 1.35
N ILE A 139 5.30 15.34 1.41
CA ILE A 139 5.99 14.36 2.24
C ILE A 139 6.83 15.13 3.24
N PHE A 140 6.67 14.86 4.53
CA PHE A 140 7.47 15.46 5.60
C PHE A 140 8.38 14.41 6.25
N SER A 141 9.66 14.73 6.39
CA SER A 141 10.68 13.86 6.98
C SER A 141 11.13 14.38 8.35
N PHE A 142 11.32 13.45 9.27
CA PHE A 142 11.82 13.70 10.62
C PHE A 142 12.97 12.75 10.95
N ALA A 143 13.99 13.24 11.64
CA ALA A 143 15.03 12.43 12.24
C ALA A 143 14.53 11.90 13.60
N ILE A 144 14.75 10.62 13.86
CA ILE A 144 14.51 10.01 15.17
C ILE A 144 15.83 10.04 15.94
N THR A 145 15.93 10.92 16.93
CA THR A 145 17.12 11.04 17.78
C THR A 145 16.91 10.26 19.07
N MET A 146 17.78 9.29 19.31
CA MET A 146 17.75 8.46 20.51
C MET A 146 18.27 9.27 21.70
N THR A 147 17.58 9.20 22.83
CA THR A 147 18.04 9.79 24.09
C THR A 147 18.00 8.74 25.20
N GLU A 148 18.51 9.08 26.39
CA GLU A 148 18.44 8.21 27.56
C GLU A 148 17.01 7.94 28.05
N THR A 149 16.04 8.75 27.62
CA THR A 149 14.64 8.66 28.09
C THR A 149 13.70 8.25 26.98
N TYR A 150 13.26 9.21 26.16
CA TYR A 150 12.34 9.02 25.05
C TYR A 150 12.98 9.48 23.74
N PRO A 151 12.61 8.89 22.59
CA PRO A 151 13.11 9.37 21.32
C PRO A 151 12.57 10.79 21.05
N VAL A 152 13.44 11.65 20.52
CA VAL A 152 13.09 13.01 20.10
C VAL A 152 12.95 13.03 18.60
N ILE A 153 11.82 13.53 18.11
CA ILE A 153 11.54 13.60 16.67
C ILE A 153 11.90 14.99 16.16
N VAL A 154 12.97 15.09 15.37
CA VAL A 154 13.52 16.36 14.91
C VAL A 154 13.08 16.61 13.47
N PRO A 155 12.38 17.73 13.17
CA PRO A 155 11.94 18.02 11.81
C PRO A 155 13.15 18.27 10.89
N ILE A 156 13.18 17.57 9.75
CA ILE A 156 14.21 17.74 8.73
C ILE A 156 13.70 18.69 7.65
N GLY A 157 12.53 18.37 7.07
CA GLY A 157 11.91 19.15 6.03
C GLY A 157 10.89 18.37 5.19
N PHE A 158 10.29 19.03 4.21
CA PHE A 158 9.29 18.46 3.31
C PHE A 158 9.66 18.60 1.83
N ILE A 159 9.09 17.73 1.01
CA ILE A 159 9.05 17.85 -0.45
C ILE A 159 7.58 17.88 -0.91
N THR A 160 7.35 18.43 -2.10
CA THR A 160 6.06 18.37 -2.79
C THR A 160 6.05 17.26 -3.83
N VAL A 161 4.99 16.46 -3.85
CA VAL A 161 4.75 15.40 -4.85
C VAL A 161 3.58 15.80 -5.77
N PRO A 162 3.40 15.14 -6.93
CA PRO A 162 2.40 15.56 -7.92
C PRO A 162 0.94 15.54 -7.41
N SER A 163 0.58 14.58 -6.57
CA SER A 163 -0.76 14.44 -6.00
C SER A 163 -0.72 13.83 -4.59
N GLY A 164 -1.85 13.81 -3.87
CA GLY A 164 -1.94 13.35 -2.49
C GLY A 164 -1.32 11.96 -2.28
N VAL A 165 -0.57 11.78 -1.20
CA VAL A 165 0.20 10.56 -0.94
C VAL A 165 -0.73 9.41 -0.55
N THR A 166 -0.42 8.21 -1.01
CA THR A 166 -1.27 7.03 -0.79
C THR A 166 -0.55 5.84 -0.18
N CYS A 167 0.73 5.65 -0.50
CA CYS A 167 1.56 4.61 0.10
C CYS A 167 3.03 5.04 0.12
N LEU A 168 3.78 4.51 1.08
CA LEU A 168 5.21 4.77 1.27
C LEU A 168 5.94 3.43 1.36
N THR A 169 7.07 3.29 0.68
CA THR A 169 7.90 2.09 0.78
C THR A 169 9.38 2.44 0.67
N TRP A 170 10.15 2.02 1.67
CA TRP A 170 11.59 2.19 1.68
C TRP A 170 12.26 1.24 0.71
N LYS A 171 13.26 1.74 -0.02
CA LYS A 171 14.03 0.92 -0.96
C LYS A 171 14.92 -0.07 -0.19
N PRO A 172 14.86 -1.37 -0.49
CA PRO A 172 15.71 -2.38 0.17
C PRO A 172 17.18 -2.01 0.05
N GLN A 173 17.96 -2.19 1.12
CA GLN A 173 19.40 -1.86 1.21
C GLN A 173 19.76 -0.36 1.15
N TYR A 174 18.80 0.54 0.99
CA TYR A 174 19.02 1.99 1.06
C TYR A 174 18.32 2.56 2.29
N GLU A 175 19.05 3.34 3.09
CA GLU A 175 18.52 3.82 4.37
C GLU A 175 17.58 5.03 4.24
N THR A 176 17.69 5.76 3.14
CA THR A 176 17.05 7.08 2.98
C THR A 176 16.29 7.24 1.67
N THR A 177 16.25 6.19 0.84
CA THR A 177 15.54 6.21 -0.44
C THR A 177 14.13 5.66 -0.27
N LEU A 178 13.16 6.44 -0.71
CA LEU A 178 11.74 6.21 -0.50
C LEU A 178 11.00 6.22 -1.83
N LEU A 179 10.17 5.21 -2.05
CA LEU A 179 9.18 5.16 -3.10
C LEU A 179 7.83 5.61 -2.56
N ILE A 180 7.17 6.50 -3.29
CA ILE A 180 5.93 7.15 -2.91
C ILE A 180 4.90 6.85 -4.01
N GLY A 181 3.77 6.29 -3.63
CA GLY A 181 2.58 6.22 -4.50
C GLY A 181 1.65 7.40 -4.25
N CYS A 182 1.01 7.88 -5.31
CA CYS A 182 0.12 9.05 -5.27
C CYS A 182 -1.30 8.74 -5.76
N LEU A 183 -2.22 9.68 -5.49
CA LEU A 183 -3.65 9.54 -5.75
C LEU A 183 -4.01 9.47 -7.24
N GLN A 184 -3.21 10.07 -8.13
CA GLN A 184 -3.50 10.14 -9.58
C GLN A 184 -2.57 9.26 -10.42
N GLY A 185 -2.09 8.15 -9.84
CA GLY A 185 -1.30 7.15 -10.54
C GLY A 185 0.18 7.49 -10.68
N GLU A 186 0.63 8.59 -10.08
CA GLU A 186 2.07 8.92 -10.03
C GLU A 186 2.80 8.09 -8.98
N CYS A 187 4.02 7.70 -9.32
CA CYS A 187 4.99 7.12 -8.42
C CYS A 187 6.24 8.00 -8.41
N VAL A 188 6.80 8.25 -7.23
CA VAL A 188 7.96 9.13 -7.03
C VAL A 188 9.00 8.42 -6.18
N GLU A 189 10.22 8.29 -6.69
CA GLU A 189 11.39 7.90 -5.89
C GLU A 189 12.20 9.13 -5.50
N VAL A 190 12.60 9.20 -4.24
CA VAL A 190 13.38 10.31 -3.69
C VAL A 190 14.36 9.78 -2.65
N THR A 191 15.55 10.35 -2.60
CA THR A 191 16.49 10.18 -1.48
C THR A 191 16.36 11.37 -0.54
N LEU A 192 15.98 11.08 0.70
CA LEU A 192 15.76 12.08 1.75
C LEU A 192 17.05 12.32 2.56
N PRO A 193 17.27 13.53 3.06
CA PRO A 193 18.35 13.76 4.01
C PRO A 193 18.05 13.11 5.35
N ASN A 194 19.10 12.62 6.03
CA ASN A 194 18.99 12.02 7.36
C ASN A 194 19.10 13.03 8.51
N MET A 195 19.50 14.26 8.21
CA MET A 195 19.70 15.34 9.17
C MET A 195 19.12 16.66 8.63
N PRO A 196 18.69 17.58 9.50
CA PRO A 196 18.28 18.93 9.11
C PRO A 196 19.36 19.62 8.27
N ARG A 197 18.93 20.41 7.28
CA ARG A 197 19.84 21.10 6.36
C ARG A 197 19.91 22.59 6.73
N PRO A 198 21.04 23.28 6.47
CA PRO A 198 21.15 24.71 6.77
C PRO A 198 20.09 25.58 6.07
N TYR A 199 19.61 25.16 4.89
CA TYR A 199 18.58 25.90 4.15
C TYR A 199 17.14 25.61 4.62
N THR A 200 16.92 24.58 5.44
CA THR A 200 15.56 24.23 5.92
C THR A 200 15.12 24.97 7.18
N ILE A 201 15.94 25.89 7.71
CA ILE A 201 15.69 26.59 8.98
C ILE A 201 14.41 27.43 8.94
N SER A 202 14.05 28.00 7.79
CA SER A 202 12.91 28.92 7.66
C SER A 202 11.68 28.28 7.01
N SER A 203 11.85 27.65 5.85
CA SER A 203 10.72 27.07 5.09
C SER A 203 10.49 25.60 5.36
N TYR A 204 11.46 24.87 5.92
CA TYR A 204 11.48 23.40 5.92
C TYR A 204 11.45 22.74 4.53
N GLU A 205 11.56 23.49 3.44
CA GLU A 205 11.46 22.92 2.08
C GLU A 205 12.79 22.29 1.66
N LEU A 206 12.74 21.04 1.20
CA LEU A 206 13.87 20.23 0.76
C LEU A 206 14.17 20.44 -0.73
N VAL A 207 14.60 21.66 -1.07
CA VAL A 207 14.80 22.10 -2.47
C VAL A 207 15.92 21.36 -3.23
N GLU A 208 16.86 20.71 -2.53
CA GLU A 208 17.96 19.96 -3.16
C GLU A 208 17.62 18.49 -3.41
N CYS A 209 16.46 18.00 -2.95
CA CYS A 209 16.03 16.63 -3.23
C CYS A 209 15.70 16.49 -4.71
N GLN A 210 16.28 15.48 -5.37
CA GLN A 210 15.94 15.13 -6.75
C GLN A 210 14.81 14.10 -6.73
N LEU A 211 13.66 14.49 -7.28
CA LEU A 211 12.49 13.62 -7.41
C LEU A 211 12.53 12.94 -8.77
N LYS A 212 12.46 11.60 -8.78
CA LYS A 212 12.29 10.83 -10.00
C LYS A 212 10.86 10.30 -10.06
N ALA A 213 10.05 10.89 -10.94
CA ALA A 213 8.63 10.58 -11.03
C ALA A 213 8.27 9.88 -12.34
N PHE A 214 7.29 8.98 -12.28
CA PHE A 214 6.64 8.40 -13.44
C PHE A 214 5.14 8.24 -13.17
N LYS A 215 4.35 8.08 -14.23
CA LYS A 215 2.89 7.98 -14.13
C LYS A 215 2.39 6.70 -14.80
N PHE A 216 1.59 5.95 -14.06
CA PHE A 216 0.91 4.78 -14.58
C PHE A 216 -0.19 5.17 -15.56
N ASN A 217 -0.16 4.57 -16.76
CA ASN A 217 -1.29 4.62 -17.69
C ASN A 217 -2.10 3.31 -17.62
N SER A 218 -3.43 3.45 -17.61
CA SER A 218 -4.37 2.33 -17.62
C SER A 218 -4.15 1.43 -18.82
N VAL A 219 -3.80 0.17 -18.57
CA VAL A 219 -3.49 -0.83 -19.61
C VAL A 219 -4.42 -2.04 -19.53
N LYS A 220 -5.32 -2.12 -18.54
CA LYS A 220 -6.19 -3.30 -18.35
C LYS A 220 -7.08 -3.61 -19.55
N SER A 221 -7.65 -2.59 -20.20
CA SER A 221 -8.48 -2.79 -21.39
C SER A 221 -7.68 -3.37 -22.56
N ILE A 222 -6.42 -2.94 -22.74
CA ILE A 222 -5.49 -3.48 -23.74
C ILE A 222 -5.17 -4.94 -23.43
N ILE A 223 -4.89 -5.26 -22.16
CA ILE A 223 -4.61 -6.64 -21.71
C ILE A 223 -5.81 -7.56 -21.96
N ARG A 224 -7.02 -7.15 -21.54
CA ARG A 224 -8.25 -7.91 -21.76
C ARG A 224 -8.51 -8.14 -23.26
N ARG A 225 -8.30 -7.11 -24.09
CA ARG A 225 -8.45 -7.21 -25.55
C ARG A 225 -7.48 -8.22 -26.17
N GLU A 226 -6.21 -8.20 -25.77
CA GLU A 226 -5.22 -9.17 -26.25
C GLU A 226 -5.51 -10.59 -25.76
N LEU A 227 -6.01 -10.75 -24.53
CA LEU A 227 -6.44 -12.05 -24.00
C LEU A 227 -7.58 -12.66 -24.83
N ILE A 228 -8.60 -11.87 -25.15
CA ILE A 228 -9.71 -12.29 -26.03
C ILE A 228 -9.18 -12.68 -27.41
N ARG A 229 -8.30 -11.85 -27.99
CA ARG A 229 -7.68 -12.13 -29.29
C ARG A 229 -6.90 -13.47 -29.30
N LEU A 230 -6.16 -13.75 -28.23
CA LEU A 230 -5.40 -14.99 -28.08
C LEU A 230 -6.29 -16.21 -27.86
N ASN A 231 -7.36 -16.09 -27.06
CA ASN A 231 -8.32 -17.17 -26.84
C ASN A 231 -9.06 -17.54 -28.13
N ARG A 232 -9.55 -16.55 -28.89
CA ARG A 232 -10.17 -16.80 -30.21
C ARG A 232 -9.22 -17.51 -31.18
N LYS A 233 -7.95 -17.10 -31.24
CA LYS A 233 -6.92 -17.78 -32.04
C LYS A 233 -6.68 -19.23 -31.60
N ARG A 234 -6.73 -19.50 -30.28
CA ARG A 234 -6.57 -20.86 -29.74
C ARG A 234 -7.77 -21.73 -30.08
N GLU A 235 -8.99 -21.24 -29.86
CA GLU A 235 -10.23 -21.93 -30.21
C GLU A 235 -10.30 -22.24 -31.70
N ARG A 236 -9.88 -21.30 -32.56
CA ARG A 236 -9.81 -21.52 -34.01
C ARG A 236 -8.85 -22.65 -34.37
N LYS A 237 -7.63 -22.64 -33.80
CA LYS A 237 -6.65 -23.72 -34.01
C LYS A 237 -7.15 -25.07 -33.50
N GLU A 238 -7.89 -25.11 -32.40
CA GLU A 238 -8.49 -26.34 -31.86
C GLU A 238 -9.63 -26.85 -32.75
N LYS A 239 -10.49 -25.96 -33.26
CA LYS A 239 -11.53 -26.29 -34.26
C LYS A 239 -10.89 -26.81 -35.55
N GLU A 240 -9.87 -26.13 -36.06
CA GLU A 240 -9.11 -26.53 -37.26
C GLU A 240 -8.45 -27.92 -37.08
N ALA A 241 -7.85 -28.17 -35.91
CA ALA A 241 -7.24 -29.46 -35.58
C ALA A 241 -8.28 -30.59 -35.51
N LYS A 242 -9.40 -30.38 -34.78
CA LYS A 242 -10.49 -31.37 -34.70
C LYS A 242 -11.06 -31.73 -36.07
N ARG A 243 -11.31 -30.73 -36.92
CA ARG A 243 -11.82 -30.96 -38.29
C ARG A 243 -10.82 -31.73 -39.16
N ARG A 244 -9.51 -31.48 -39.00
CA ARG A 244 -8.46 -32.23 -39.70
C ARG A 244 -8.42 -33.69 -39.27
N ASP A 245 -8.55 -33.96 -37.97
CA ASP A 245 -8.58 -35.31 -37.42
C ASP A 245 -9.83 -36.08 -37.90
N GLU A 246 -11.00 -35.43 -37.91
CA GLU A 246 -12.25 -36.00 -38.45
C GLU A 246 -12.13 -36.34 -39.94
N LEU A 247 -11.56 -35.44 -40.75
CA LEU A 247 -11.33 -35.70 -42.17
C LEU A 247 -10.36 -36.87 -42.37
N MET A 248 -9.28 -36.95 -41.59
CA MET A 248 -8.32 -38.05 -41.66
C MET A 248 -8.96 -39.40 -41.29
N GLN A 249 -9.88 -39.43 -40.32
CA GLN A 249 -10.66 -40.63 -40.01
C GLN A 249 -11.59 -41.02 -41.17
N LEU A 250 -12.30 -40.05 -41.76
CA LEU A 250 -13.18 -40.31 -42.91
C LEU A 250 -12.41 -40.82 -44.14
N VAL A 251 -11.21 -40.29 -44.39
CA VAL A 251 -10.31 -40.77 -45.47
C VAL A 251 -9.81 -42.19 -45.19
N ALA A 252 -9.52 -42.53 -43.94
CA ALA A 252 -9.07 -43.86 -43.56
C ALA A 252 -10.19 -44.93 -43.65
N ASP A 253 -11.43 -44.53 -43.37
CA ASP A 253 -12.60 -45.41 -43.44
C ASP A 253 -13.18 -45.55 -44.86
N ALA A 254 -12.96 -44.57 -45.74
CA ALA A 254 -13.44 -44.59 -47.13
C ALA A 254 -12.38 -45.17 -48.09
N SER A 255 -12.52 -46.46 -48.45
CA SER A 255 -11.81 -47.02 -49.60
C SER A 255 -12.37 -46.45 -50.91
N GLU A 256 -11.55 -45.72 -51.67
CA GLU A 256 -11.80 -45.23 -53.03
C GLU A 256 -12.95 -44.22 -53.23
N MET A 257 -12.86 -43.03 -52.63
CA MET A 257 -13.51 -41.84 -53.18
C MET A 257 -12.49 -40.72 -53.35
N GLU A 258 -12.44 -40.15 -54.56
CA GLU A 258 -11.71 -38.91 -54.85
C GLU A 258 -12.34 -37.79 -54.02
N ILE A 259 -11.58 -37.29 -53.05
CA ILE A 259 -11.98 -36.15 -52.22
C ILE A 259 -11.63 -34.91 -53.01
N ASP A 260 -12.66 -34.13 -53.33
CA ASP A 260 -12.55 -32.81 -53.92
C ASP A 260 -11.69 -31.90 -53.00
N GLU A 261 -10.55 -31.43 -53.51
CA GLU A 261 -9.58 -30.58 -52.80
C GLU A 261 -10.04 -29.10 -52.69
N GLU A 262 -11.26 -28.77 -53.10
CA GLU A 262 -11.78 -27.40 -52.98
C GLU A 262 -12.12 -27.02 -51.52
N SER A 263 -11.10 -26.47 -50.86
CA SER A 263 -11.08 -25.64 -49.65
C SER A 263 -12.40 -25.46 -48.89
N PRO A 264 -12.71 -26.34 -47.91
CA PRO A 264 -13.74 -26.09 -46.89
C PRO A 264 -13.27 -25.15 -45.77
N PHE A 265 -12.08 -24.53 -45.91
CA PHE A 265 -11.35 -23.91 -44.80
C PHE A 265 -11.68 -22.43 -44.54
N ASP A 266 -12.41 -21.76 -45.44
CA ASP A 266 -12.70 -20.32 -45.35
C ASP A 266 -14.19 -20.02 -45.10
N VAL A 267 -14.78 -20.63 -44.07
CA VAL A 267 -15.96 -19.99 -43.45
C VAL A 267 -15.42 -18.90 -42.54
N GLU A 268 -15.39 -17.66 -43.04
CA GLU A 268 -15.24 -16.48 -42.18
C GLU A 268 -16.40 -16.49 -41.17
N GLU A 269 -16.17 -17.05 -39.98
CA GLU A 269 -17.08 -16.85 -38.85
C GLU A 269 -17.11 -15.34 -38.58
N ASP A 270 -18.30 -14.72 -38.62
CA ASP A 270 -18.51 -13.32 -38.26
C ASP A 270 -18.05 -13.09 -36.81
N GLU A 271 -16.77 -12.76 -36.63
CA GLU A 271 -16.21 -12.52 -35.31
C GLU A 271 -16.78 -11.24 -34.72
N GLU A 272 -17.37 -11.33 -33.53
CA GLU A 272 -17.77 -10.14 -32.78
C GLU A 272 -16.58 -9.18 -32.66
N PRO A 273 -16.77 -7.87 -32.89
CA PRO A 273 -15.67 -6.92 -32.83
C PRO A 273 -15.00 -6.96 -31.45
N LEU A 274 -13.68 -6.83 -31.44
CA LEU A 274 -12.94 -6.72 -30.18
C LEU A 274 -13.46 -5.52 -29.37
N PRO A 275 -13.51 -5.62 -28.03
CA PRO A 275 -13.95 -4.51 -27.19
C PRO A 275 -13.08 -3.27 -27.43
N GLN A 276 -13.70 -2.09 -27.35
CA GLN A 276 -13.01 -0.83 -27.49
C GLN A 276 -12.03 -0.61 -26.33
N ILE A 277 -10.90 0.03 -26.62
CA ILE A 277 -9.93 0.39 -25.59
C ILE A 277 -10.52 1.52 -24.75
N TYR A 278 -10.61 1.27 -23.45
CA TYR A 278 -11.08 2.24 -22.47
C TYR A 278 -9.90 2.68 -21.59
N VAL A 279 -9.77 3.99 -21.42
CA VAL A 279 -8.84 4.63 -20.48
C VAL A 279 -9.69 5.52 -19.57
N PRO A 280 -9.63 5.36 -18.25
CA PRO A 280 -10.42 6.16 -17.32
C PRO A 280 -10.00 7.63 -17.38
N GLU A 281 -10.99 8.53 -17.32
CA GLU A 281 -10.75 9.98 -17.34
C GLU A 281 -9.97 10.46 -16.12
N ILE A 282 -10.29 9.88 -14.95
CA ILE A 282 -9.57 10.13 -13.70
C ILE A 282 -8.56 9.01 -13.53
N PRO A 283 -7.24 9.32 -13.45
CA PRO A 283 -6.22 8.33 -13.20
C PRO A 283 -6.48 7.55 -11.91
N ASN A 284 -6.20 6.25 -11.95
CA ASN A 284 -6.41 5.38 -10.81
C ASN A 284 -5.38 5.65 -9.70
N LYS A 285 -5.84 5.54 -8.46
CA LYS A 285 -5.02 5.65 -7.26
C LYS A 285 -4.00 4.51 -7.18
N VAL A 286 -2.75 4.82 -6.82
CA VAL A 286 -1.76 3.82 -6.43
C VAL A 286 -2.13 3.31 -5.04
N LEU A 287 -2.40 2.01 -4.90
CA LEU A 287 -2.69 1.37 -3.62
C LEU A 287 -1.42 0.85 -2.95
N ILE A 288 -0.55 0.23 -3.75
CA ILE A 288 0.72 -0.35 -3.32
C ILE A 288 1.77 0.03 -4.35
N ALA A 289 2.94 0.46 -3.88
CA ALA A 289 4.14 0.60 -4.69
C ALA A 289 5.30 -0.02 -3.90
N GLN A 290 5.77 -1.20 -4.32
CA GLN A 290 6.73 -1.97 -3.54
C GLN A 290 7.90 -2.47 -4.40
N TYR A 291 9.10 -2.46 -3.84
CA TYR A 291 10.26 -3.10 -4.44
C TYR A 291 10.22 -4.61 -4.22
N ILE A 292 10.37 -5.38 -5.30
CA ILE A 292 10.64 -6.83 -5.20
C ILE A 292 12.14 -7.05 -5.01
N ASN A 293 12.93 -6.24 -5.71
CA ASN A 293 14.37 -6.16 -5.63
C ASN A 293 14.80 -4.72 -5.96
N HIS A 294 16.11 -4.44 -5.98
CA HIS A 294 16.63 -3.09 -6.23
C HIS A 294 16.22 -2.48 -7.58
N ASN A 295 15.85 -3.31 -8.55
CA ASN A 295 15.65 -2.93 -9.94
C ASN A 295 14.18 -2.97 -10.37
N ILE A 296 13.30 -3.63 -9.62
CA ILE A 296 11.92 -3.91 -10.02
C ILE A 296 10.96 -3.47 -8.94
N ILE A 297 9.96 -2.70 -9.39
CA ILE A 297 8.84 -2.21 -8.59
C ILE A 297 7.57 -2.89 -9.07
N TRP A 298 6.74 -3.33 -8.13
CA TRP A 298 5.36 -3.71 -8.37
C TRP A 298 4.40 -2.64 -7.87
N LEU A 299 3.43 -2.34 -8.73
CA LEU A 299 2.32 -1.45 -8.45
C LEU A 299 1.01 -2.23 -8.42
N SER A 300 0.18 -1.91 -7.43
CA SER A 300 -1.24 -2.26 -7.43
C SER A 300 -2.08 -0.98 -7.52
N MET A 301 -3.06 -1.00 -8.42
CA MET A 301 -3.90 0.15 -8.73
C MET A 301 -5.32 -0.05 -8.22
N ALA A 302 -5.98 1.04 -7.85
CA ALA A 302 -7.39 1.08 -7.49
C ALA A 302 -8.29 1.10 -8.74
N GLY A 303 -9.60 0.98 -8.52
CA GLY A 303 -10.60 1.27 -9.56
C GLY A 303 -10.49 0.34 -10.77
N PHE A 304 -10.47 0.92 -11.98
CA PHE A 304 -10.54 0.13 -13.21
C PHE A 304 -9.38 -0.85 -13.34
N ASP A 305 -8.15 -0.43 -13.04
CA ASP A 305 -6.94 -1.25 -13.15
C ASP A 305 -6.73 -2.22 -11.96
N ALA A 306 -7.73 -2.41 -11.10
CA ALA A 306 -7.67 -3.36 -10.00
C ALA A 306 -7.60 -4.83 -10.47
N GLY A 307 -7.03 -5.72 -9.64
CA GLY A 307 -6.88 -7.15 -9.93
C GLY A 307 -5.61 -7.56 -10.67
N TYR A 308 -4.74 -6.60 -10.97
CA TYR A 308 -3.45 -6.83 -11.62
C TYR A 308 -2.31 -6.32 -10.75
N MET A 309 -1.14 -6.92 -10.96
CA MET A 309 0.14 -6.42 -10.45
C MET A 309 0.97 -5.95 -11.64
N TYR A 310 1.37 -4.68 -11.61
CA TYR A 310 2.06 -4.01 -12.70
C TYR A 310 3.54 -3.82 -12.38
N GLU A 311 4.40 -4.25 -13.28
CA GLU A 311 5.84 -4.25 -13.10
C GLU A 311 6.51 -3.07 -13.81
N TYR A 312 7.29 -2.31 -13.07
CA TYR A 312 8.08 -1.18 -13.58
C TYR A 312 9.55 -1.33 -13.20
N PRO A 313 10.47 -0.81 -14.02
CA PRO A 313 11.86 -0.66 -13.62
C PRO A 313 11.98 0.42 -12.54
N SER A 314 12.92 0.21 -11.63
CA SER A 314 13.33 1.19 -10.63
C SER A 314 13.87 2.47 -11.30
N PRO A 315 13.52 3.68 -10.83
CA PRO A 315 14.05 4.95 -11.35
C PRO A 315 15.58 5.13 -11.30
N GLU A 316 16.29 4.25 -10.59
CA GLU A 316 17.75 4.19 -10.64
C GLU A 316 18.27 3.53 -11.92
N MET A 317 17.54 2.55 -12.48
CA MET A 317 18.00 1.76 -13.62
C MET A 317 17.77 2.45 -14.97
N THR A 318 16.88 3.43 -15.04
CA THR A 318 16.55 4.09 -16.30
C THR A 318 16.20 5.55 -16.04
N GLU A 319 16.79 6.46 -16.82
CA GLU A 319 16.50 7.90 -16.72
C GLU A 319 15.05 8.24 -17.13
N ILE A 320 14.47 7.44 -18.02
CA ILE A 320 13.11 7.60 -18.53
C ILE A 320 12.34 6.32 -18.27
N ILE A 321 11.42 6.36 -17.31
CA ILE A 321 10.45 5.28 -17.10
C ILE A 321 9.31 5.48 -18.09
N GLY A 322 9.04 4.45 -18.89
CA GLY A 322 7.90 4.43 -19.80
C GLY A 322 6.57 4.54 -19.06
N THR A 323 5.53 5.00 -19.75
CA THR A 323 4.19 5.12 -19.15
C THR A 323 3.45 3.79 -19.01
N GLU A 324 3.93 2.77 -19.70
CA GLU A 324 3.36 1.42 -19.69
C GLU A 324 4.24 0.49 -18.84
N PRO A 325 3.63 -0.47 -18.12
CA PRO A 325 4.36 -1.45 -17.34
C PRO A 325 5.12 -2.42 -18.25
N VAL A 326 6.30 -2.86 -17.81
CA VAL A 326 7.11 -3.88 -18.50
C VAL A 326 6.37 -5.21 -18.52
N ARG A 327 5.67 -5.52 -17.43
CA ARG A 327 4.86 -6.74 -17.29
C ARG A 327 3.61 -6.45 -16.50
N SER A 328 2.50 -7.08 -16.89
CA SER A 328 1.25 -7.05 -16.13
C SER A 328 0.84 -8.48 -15.81
N ILE A 329 0.60 -8.76 -14.52
CA ILE A 329 0.26 -10.10 -14.03
C ILE A 329 -1.15 -10.03 -13.47
N ILE A 330 -2.06 -10.85 -14.02
CA ILE A 330 -3.40 -11.01 -13.44
C ILE A 330 -3.30 -11.85 -12.16
N ILE A 331 -3.96 -11.40 -11.11
CA ILE A 331 -4.05 -12.16 -9.86
C ILE A 331 -5.29 -13.07 -9.95
N TYR A 332 -5.08 -14.36 -9.68
CA TYR A 332 -6.12 -15.37 -9.75
C TYR A 332 -7.28 -15.03 -8.81
N ASP A 333 -8.51 -15.13 -9.31
CA ASP A 333 -9.76 -14.79 -8.60
C ASP A 333 -9.82 -13.36 -8.02
N ALA A 334 -9.03 -12.42 -8.53
CA ALA A 334 -9.01 -11.04 -8.05
C ALA A 334 -9.40 -10.01 -9.13
N ASP A 335 -10.08 -10.42 -10.20
CA ASP A 335 -10.51 -9.47 -11.22
C ASP A 335 -11.41 -8.37 -10.61
N ASP A 336 -11.14 -7.12 -10.98
CA ASP A 336 -11.78 -5.93 -10.40
C ASP A 336 -11.68 -5.82 -8.87
N THR A 337 -10.74 -6.53 -8.22
CA THR A 337 -10.52 -6.50 -6.77
C THR A 337 -9.29 -5.66 -6.40
N GLU A 338 -9.48 -4.67 -5.54
CA GLU A 338 -8.40 -3.81 -5.04
C GLU A 338 -7.48 -4.57 -4.09
N ILE A 339 -6.19 -4.64 -4.42
CA ILE A 339 -5.19 -5.28 -3.59
C ILE A 339 -4.50 -4.20 -2.75
N ARG A 340 -4.65 -4.28 -1.43
CA ARG A 340 -4.15 -3.27 -0.48
C ARG A 340 -2.97 -3.74 0.37
N SER A 341 -2.72 -5.05 0.38
CA SER A 341 -1.57 -5.65 1.04
C SER A 341 -1.21 -6.96 0.36
N CYS A 342 0.07 -7.28 0.28
CA CYS A 342 0.59 -8.59 -0.13
C CYS A 342 1.66 -9.04 0.87
N LEU A 343 1.66 -10.34 1.17
CA LEU A 343 2.66 -11.02 1.98
C LEU A 343 3.27 -12.11 1.10
N PHE A 344 4.60 -12.16 1.03
CA PHE A 344 5.35 -13.11 0.21
C PHE A 344 5.95 -14.21 1.06
#